data_AF-A0A1M4XUI4-F1
#
_entry.id   AF-A0A1M4XUI4-F1
#
_cell.length_a   1.000
_cell.length_b   1.000
_cell.length_c   1.000
_cell.angle_alpha   90.00
_cell.angle_beta   90.00
_cell.angle_gamma   90.00
#
_symmetry.space_group_name_H-M   'P 1'
#
loop_
_entity.id
_entity.type
_entity.pdbx_description
1 polymer ?
#
loop_
_entity_poly.entity_id
_entity_poly.type
_entity_poly.pdbx_seq_one_letter_code
_entity_poly.pdbx_strand_id
1 'polypeptide(L)'
;MLVGYVYFLLSLAAIIAWQLEPSCASGACSAVAQLDSFLGRPWWIWGVLYYAMAGVLCLGLPKNRLTGTFLAAGAIFHAGLIGYGYAVTGSVCPVCWKFAAMGVLLAASYWVSPDKKPGHTAYVSAGPARALAVVALVLLVINPGTKPAVAPPAATVAMAAGAESQSGGFVTGGPKAIDGKAHYQLRVSTPGGAETYLDLREKPALFFAVWCLHCPEALKDVAMLSPEKRPYLVVTYPRGGDEEMAKKKMTENGLAGEPYYLVQSPPEGIQGVPSLVWWDKDEVKHVEGAGAIAEKLGVPELLGYAEIPNPPDGGGKNAELAASLINGKVIQSGEVFSFNRAVGPRTVSRGFVEGRSIVETVYGPKAMPDVGGGVCRTATALHLAVLNAGLEVVERHNHSIPVGYAEPGKDTAVAWPYWDFRFRNTSGKTLAIKTRSGQGKLRVELWVFR
;
A
#
# COMPACT_ATOMS: atom_id res chain seq x y z
N MET A 1 10.31 -4.82 -44.59
CA MET A 1 8.96 -4.26 -44.35
C MET A 1 8.25 -4.99 -43.22
N LEU A 2 8.17 -6.33 -43.24
CA LEU A 2 7.53 -7.13 -42.18
C LEU A 2 7.99 -6.76 -40.75
N VAL A 3 9.30 -6.71 -40.49
CA VAL A 3 9.86 -6.35 -39.17
C VAL A 3 9.31 -5.02 -38.64
N GLY A 4 9.22 -4.00 -39.51
CA GLY A 4 8.70 -2.68 -39.13
C GLY A 4 7.20 -2.69 -38.82
N TYR A 5 6.40 -3.48 -39.54
CA TYR A 5 4.99 -3.66 -39.23
C TYR A 5 4.76 -4.36 -37.89
N VAL A 6 5.56 -5.37 -37.56
CA VAL A 6 5.44 -6.06 -36.27
C VAL A 6 5.78 -5.11 -35.12
N TYR A 7 6.82 -4.27 -35.25
CA TYR A 7 7.11 -3.24 -34.24
C TYR A 7 5.98 -2.21 -34.09
N PHE A 8 5.33 -1.81 -35.18
CA PHE A 8 4.14 -0.95 -35.11
C PHE A 8 3.00 -1.63 -34.33
N LEU A 9 2.71 -2.90 -34.61
CA LEU A 9 1.68 -3.65 -33.88
C LEU A 9 2.02 -3.85 -32.40
N LEU A 10 3.30 -4.07 -32.07
CA LEU A 10 3.76 -4.15 -30.68
C LEU A 10 3.57 -2.83 -29.93
N SER A 11 3.77 -1.69 -30.60
CA SER A 11 3.52 -0.37 -30.00
C SER A 11 2.03 -0.18 -29.66
N LEU A 12 1.12 -0.58 -30.57
CA LEU A 12 -0.32 -0.58 -30.29
C LEU A 12 -0.69 -1.54 -29.15
N ALA A 13 -0.13 -2.75 -29.15
CA ALA A 13 -0.36 -3.73 -28.09
C ALA A 13 0.12 -3.20 -26.72
N ALA A 14 1.23 -2.47 -26.67
CA ALA A 14 1.72 -1.83 -25.44
C ALA A 14 0.81 -0.70 -24.95
N ILE A 15 0.20 0.09 -25.86
CA ILE A 15 -0.81 1.11 -25.51
C ILE A 15 -2.07 0.45 -24.94
N ILE A 16 -2.56 -0.61 -25.59
CA ILE A 16 -3.74 -1.34 -25.14
C ILE A 16 -3.49 -1.98 -23.78
N ALA A 17 -2.33 -2.61 -23.59
CA ALA A 17 -1.94 -3.19 -22.30
C ALA A 17 -1.87 -2.12 -21.19
N TRP A 18 -1.39 -0.91 -21.49
CA TRP A 18 -1.41 0.20 -20.54
C TRP A 18 -2.83 0.64 -20.12
N GLN A 19 -3.80 0.58 -21.04
CA GLN A 19 -5.19 0.98 -20.77
C GLN A 19 -6.01 -0.09 -20.05
N LEU A 20 -5.69 -1.37 -20.24
CA LEU A 20 -6.52 -2.49 -19.78
C LEU A 20 -6.30 -2.91 -18.33
N GLU A 21 -5.17 -2.59 -17.68
CA GLU A 21 -4.99 -2.60 -16.21
C GLU A 21 -3.54 -2.24 -15.82
N PRO A 22 -3.25 -1.54 -14.70
CA PRO A 22 -1.90 -1.10 -14.35
C PRO A 22 -1.07 -2.15 -13.56
N SER A 23 -1.67 -3.24 -13.11
CA SER A 23 -1.04 -4.22 -12.21
C SER A 23 -1.09 -5.62 -12.84
N CYS A 24 0.01 -6.01 -13.48
CA CYS A 24 0.17 -7.37 -13.98
C CYS A 24 -0.05 -8.39 -12.85
N ALA A 25 -1.00 -9.30 -13.03
CA ALA A 25 -1.51 -10.29 -12.07
C ALA A 25 -0.49 -11.20 -11.36
N SER A 26 0.80 -11.12 -11.72
CA SER A 26 1.84 -11.99 -11.16
C SER A 26 2.69 -11.36 -10.05
N GLY A 27 2.45 -10.11 -9.62
CA GLY A 27 3.34 -9.40 -8.65
C GLY A 27 4.78 -9.17 -9.17
N ALA A 28 5.16 -9.78 -10.29
CA ALA A 28 6.46 -9.64 -10.96
C ALA A 28 6.74 -8.19 -11.39
N CYS A 29 5.68 -7.43 -11.72
CA CYS A 29 5.80 -6.01 -12.05
C CYS A 29 5.96 -5.13 -10.80
N SER A 30 5.42 -5.52 -9.64
CA SER A 30 5.46 -4.71 -8.43
C SER A 30 6.73 -4.85 -7.59
N ALA A 31 7.69 -5.73 -7.93
CA ALA A 31 9.06 -5.58 -7.40
C ALA A 31 10.05 -4.99 -8.40
N VAL A 32 9.58 -4.72 -9.62
CA VAL A 32 10.10 -3.59 -10.41
C VAL A 32 9.59 -2.26 -9.80
N ALA A 33 8.90 -2.26 -8.65
CA ALA A 33 8.41 -1.03 -8.02
C ALA A 33 9.47 -0.05 -7.53
N GLN A 34 10.70 -0.52 -7.27
CA GLN A 34 11.83 0.41 -7.09
C GLN A 34 12.21 1.13 -8.38
N LEU A 35 11.81 0.58 -9.53
CA LEU A 35 11.93 1.12 -10.87
C LEU A 35 10.56 1.52 -11.44
N ASP A 36 9.48 1.69 -10.66
CA ASP A 36 8.09 1.88 -11.16
C ASP A 36 7.93 3.05 -12.13
N SER A 37 8.96 3.88 -12.22
CA SER A 37 9.08 4.85 -13.26
C SER A 37 10.52 5.09 -13.70
N PHE A 38 10.71 5.23 -15.01
CA PHE A 38 11.89 5.93 -15.54
C PHE A 38 11.47 7.38 -15.81
N LEU A 39 12.18 8.33 -15.19
CA LEU A 39 11.85 9.76 -15.21
C LEU A 39 10.41 10.07 -14.74
N GLY A 40 9.90 9.35 -13.74
CA GLY A 40 8.52 9.56 -13.24
C GLY A 40 7.43 9.09 -14.20
N ARG A 41 7.76 8.23 -15.19
CA ARG A 41 6.84 7.64 -16.17
C ARG A 41 6.83 6.10 -16.14
N PRO A 42 5.67 5.44 -16.31
CA PRO A 42 5.57 3.99 -16.36
C PRO A 42 6.38 3.38 -17.50
N TRP A 43 6.96 2.19 -17.29
CA TRP A 43 7.69 1.45 -18.32
C TRP A 43 6.88 1.16 -19.59
N TRP A 44 5.56 0.99 -19.47
CA TRP A 44 4.68 0.80 -20.62
C TRP A 44 4.80 1.94 -21.63
N ILE A 45 4.85 3.19 -21.17
CA ILE A 45 4.94 4.36 -22.04
C ILE A 45 6.31 4.40 -22.75
N TRP A 46 7.38 4.02 -22.05
CA TRP A 46 8.70 3.87 -22.66
C TRP A 46 8.75 2.75 -23.69
N GLY A 47 8.07 1.62 -23.43
CA GLY A 47 7.88 0.54 -24.38
C GLY A 47 7.14 1.00 -25.64
N VAL A 48 6.05 1.76 -25.48
CA VAL A 48 5.29 2.35 -26.60
C VAL A 48 6.20 3.21 -27.48
N LEU A 49 6.98 4.12 -26.87
CA LEU A 49 7.90 5.00 -27.59
C LEU A 49 8.98 4.19 -28.33
N TYR A 50 9.60 3.21 -27.64
CA TYR A 50 10.62 2.36 -28.24
C TYR A 50 10.09 1.61 -29.46
N TYR A 51 8.94 0.93 -29.33
CA TYR A 51 8.36 0.16 -30.42
C TYR A 51 7.90 1.04 -31.59
N ALA A 52 7.37 2.24 -31.31
CA ALA A 52 7.03 3.21 -32.34
C ALA A 52 8.28 3.67 -33.11
N MET A 53 9.36 3.99 -32.41
CA MET A 53 10.63 4.41 -33.02
C MET A 53 11.28 3.27 -33.83
N ALA A 54 11.27 2.05 -33.30
CA ALA A 54 11.71 0.86 -34.02
C ALA A 54 10.91 0.65 -35.32
N GLY A 55 9.58 0.81 -35.27
CA GLY A 55 8.71 0.77 -36.44
C GLY A 55 9.09 1.83 -37.48
N VAL A 56 9.30 3.09 -37.05
CA VAL A 56 9.72 4.18 -37.94
C VAL A 56 11.07 3.90 -38.61
N LEU A 57 12.07 3.45 -37.86
CA LEU A 57 13.40 3.14 -38.42
C LEU A 57 13.31 1.97 -39.40
N CYS A 58 12.58 0.91 -39.05
CA CYS A 58 12.44 -0.28 -39.88
C CYS A 58 11.53 -0.10 -41.10
N LEU A 59 10.61 0.87 -41.12
CA LEU A 59 9.78 1.21 -42.29
C LEU A 59 10.40 2.32 -43.14
N GLY A 60 10.92 3.37 -42.50
CA GLY A 60 11.33 4.63 -43.15
C GLY A 60 12.79 4.73 -43.59
N LEU A 61 13.71 3.90 -43.09
CA LEU A 61 15.14 4.00 -43.43
C LEU A 61 15.69 2.76 -44.13
N PRO A 62 16.71 2.88 -45.00
CA PRO A 62 17.46 1.74 -45.51
C PRO A 62 18.17 1.02 -44.35
N LYS A 63 18.43 -0.29 -44.52
CA LYS A 63 19.11 -1.08 -43.50
C LYS A 63 20.47 -0.47 -43.21
N ASN A 64 20.71 -0.14 -41.94
CA ASN A 64 21.95 0.44 -41.47
C ASN A 64 22.32 -0.11 -40.09
N ARG A 65 23.61 0.02 -39.74
CA ARG A 65 24.14 -0.48 -38.45
C ARG A 65 23.49 0.21 -37.26
N LEU A 66 23.24 1.52 -37.33
CA LEU A 66 22.63 2.29 -36.25
C LEU A 66 21.25 1.73 -35.84
N THR A 67 20.40 1.42 -36.82
CA THR A 67 19.09 0.82 -36.60
C THR A 67 19.23 -0.56 -35.98
N GLY A 68 20.13 -1.39 -36.50
CA GLY A 68 20.40 -2.71 -35.92
C GLY A 68 20.88 -2.64 -34.46
N THR A 69 21.76 -1.69 -34.15
CA THR A 69 22.24 -1.43 -32.78
C THR A 69 21.11 -0.95 -31.87
N PHE A 70 20.24 -0.05 -32.34
CA PHE A 70 19.08 0.43 -31.58
C PHE A 70 18.13 -0.71 -31.21
N LEU A 71 17.80 -1.59 -32.16
CA LEU A 71 16.92 -2.75 -31.92
C LEU A 71 17.56 -3.75 -30.95
N ALA A 72 18.85 -4.03 -31.11
CA ALA A 72 19.58 -4.93 -30.21
C ALA A 72 19.67 -4.35 -28.79
N ALA A 73 19.99 -3.07 -28.65
CA ALA A 73 20.07 -2.38 -27.36
C ALA A 73 18.73 -2.40 -26.62
N GLY A 74 17.62 -2.15 -27.31
CA GLY A 74 16.29 -2.22 -26.71
C GLY A 74 15.91 -3.64 -26.28
N ALA A 75 16.24 -4.66 -27.08
CA ALA A 75 16.02 -6.06 -26.72
C ALA A 75 16.85 -6.49 -25.49
N ILE A 76 18.13 -6.12 -25.44
CA ILE A 76 19.03 -6.37 -24.29
C ILE A 76 18.51 -5.66 -23.05
N PHE A 77 18.11 -4.39 -23.19
CA PHE A 77 17.59 -3.60 -22.08
C PHE A 77 16.30 -4.21 -21.51
N HIS A 78 15.35 -4.60 -22.36
CA HIS A 78 14.13 -5.26 -21.93
C HIS A 78 14.41 -6.62 -21.26
N ALA A 79 15.31 -7.44 -21.83
CA ALA A 79 15.75 -8.68 -21.20
C ALA A 79 16.43 -8.44 -19.85
N GLY A 80 17.22 -7.37 -19.72
CA GLY A 80 17.83 -6.93 -18.47
C GLY A 80 16.79 -6.53 -17.42
N LEU A 81 15.74 -5.79 -17.80
CA LEU A 81 14.64 -5.46 -16.90
C LEU A 81 13.88 -6.71 -16.42
N ILE A 82 13.69 -7.69 -17.29
CA ILE A 82 13.06 -8.97 -16.91
C ILE A 82 13.98 -9.78 -16.01
N GLY A 83 15.28 -9.85 -16.31
CA GLY A 83 16.27 -10.52 -15.48
C GLY A 83 16.37 -9.89 -14.10
N TYR A 84 16.33 -8.56 -14.02
CA TYR A 84 16.26 -7.82 -12.77
C TYR A 84 14.95 -8.11 -12.02
N GLY A 85 13.79 -8.03 -12.69
CA GLY A 85 12.50 -8.35 -12.10
C GLY A 85 12.44 -9.79 -11.57
N TYR A 86 13.01 -10.75 -12.30
CA TYR A 86 13.16 -12.13 -11.86
C TYR A 86 14.09 -12.25 -10.65
N ALA A 87 15.23 -11.57 -10.66
CA ALA A 87 16.17 -11.59 -9.54
C ALA A 87 15.57 -11.02 -8.24
N VAL A 88 14.65 -10.06 -8.35
CA VAL A 88 13.97 -9.44 -7.18
C VAL A 88 12.71 -10.22 -6.76
N THR A 89 11.94 -10.78 -7.69
CA THR A 89 10.64 -11.41 -7.39
C THR A 89 10.63 -12.94 -7.40
N GLY A 90 11.64 -13.58 -7.98
CA GLY A 90 11.63 -15.01 -8.28
C GLY A 90 10.60 -15.41 -9.35
N SER A 91 10.00 -14.47 -10.08
CA SER A 91 8.97 -14.73 -11.09
C SER A 91 9.19 -13.90 -12.35
N VAL A 92 8.73 -14.41 -13.49
CA VAL A 92 8.81 -13.70 -14.78
C VAL A 92 7.41 -13.31 -15.21
N CYS A 93 7.20 -12.03 -15.54
CA CYS A 93 5.93 -11.55 -16.07
C CYS A 93 5.57 -12.27 -17.39
N PRO A 94 4.43 -13.00 -17.46
CA PRO A 94 3.99 -13.75 -18.64
C PRO A 94 3.84 -12.91 -19.93
N VAL A 95 3.67 -11.60 -19.78
CA VAL A 95 3.54 -10.65 -20.89
C VAL A 95 4.91 -10.11 -21.28
N CYS A 96 5.71 -9.62 -20.32
CA CYS A 96 7.01 -9.02 -20.60
C CYS A 96 7.96 -10.00 -21.31
N TRP A 97 8.01 -11.27 -20.91
CA TRP A 97 8.89 -12.23 -21.59
C TRP A 97 8.50 -12.48 -23.04
N LYS A 98 7.19 -12.43 -23.38
CA LYS A 98 6.72 -12.54 -24.77
C LYS A 98 7.16 -11.33 -25.59
N PHE A 99 7.05 -10.13 -25.02
CA PHE A 99 7.51 -8.90 -25.67
C PHE A 99 9.04 -8.86 -25.84
N ALA A 100 9.81 -9.35 -24.86
CA ALA A 100 11.26 -9.44 -24.97
C ALA A 100 11.69 -10.51 -25.97
N ALA A 101 11.07 -11.70 -25.95
CA ALA A 101 11.31 -12.74 -26.93
C ALA A 101 11.02 -12.24 -28.35
N MET A 102 9.89 -11.55 -28.55
CA MET A 102 9.56 -10.93 -29.82
C MET A 102 10.59 -9.85 -30.22
N GLY A 103 11.04 -9.02 -29.27
CA GLY A 103 12.07 -8.01 -29.49
C GLY A 103 13.40 -8.60 -29.97
N VAL A 104 13.87 -9.70 -29.34
CA VAL A 104 15.07 -10.45 -29.74
C VAL A 104 14.90 -11.05 -31.13
N LEU A 105 13.77 -11.72 -31.38
CA LEU A 105 13.47 -12.31 -32.69
C LEU A 105 13.43 -11.27 -33.80
N LEU A 106 12.83 -10.11 -33.56
CA LEU A 106 12.76 -9.02 -34.54
C LEU A 106 14.12 -8.37 -34.79
N ALA A 107 14.94 -8.19 -33.74
CA ALA A 107 16.30 -7.68 -33.88
C ALA A 107 17.18 -8.64 -34.69
N ALA A 108 17.09 -9.95 -34.43
CA ALA A 108 17.77 -10.98 -35.23
C ALA A 108 17.25 -11.02 -36.68
N SER A 109 15.93 -10.99 -36.85
CA SER A 109 15.28 -11.01 -38.17
C SER A 109 15.65 -9.79 -39.01
N TYR A 110 15.86 -8.63 -38.40
CA TYR A 110 16.35 -7.43 -39.10
C TYR A 110 17.71 -7.69 -39.77
N TRP A 111 18.64 -8.39 -39.09
CA TRP A 111 19.96 -8.69 -39.63
C TRP A 111 19.94 -9.75 -40.73
N VAL A 112 19.06 -10.74 -40.64
CA VAL A 112 18.94 -11.81 -41.64
C VAL A 112 18.06 -11.40 -42.83
N SER A 113 17.20 -10.39 -42.66
CA SER A 113 16.33 -9.91 -43.72
C SER A 113 17.14 -9.30 -44.88
N PRO A 114 16.78 -9.61 -46.14
CA PRO A 114 17.40 -9.00 -47.30
C PRO A 114 17.21 -7.49 -47.31
N ASP A 115 18.17 -6.78 -47.92
CA ASP A 115 18.13 -5.32 -48.00
C ASP A 115 16.88 -4.82 -48.72
N LYS A 116 16.41 -3.65 -48.29
CA LYS A 116 15.27 -2.99 -48.91
C LYS A 116 15.65 -2.61 -50.34
N LYS A 117 14.87 -3.08 -51.32
CA LYS A 117 14.81 -2.44 -52.64
C LYS A 117 14.09 -1.09 -52.47
N PRO A 118 14.68 0.05 -52.85
CA PRO A 118 14.03 1.35 -52.69
C PRO A 118 12.74 1.45 -53.53
N GLY A 119 11.66 2.00 -52.94
CA GLY A 119 10.37 2.20 -53.61
C GLY A 119 9.40 3.09 -52.82
N HIS A 120 8.46 3.75 -53.51
CA HIS A 120 7.52 4.74 -52.92
C HIS A 120 6.56 4.18 -51.84
N THR A 121 6.27 2.88 -51.86
CA THR A 121 5.36 2.21 -50.91
C THR A 121 5.91 2.16 -49.47
N ALA A 122 7.23 2.27 -49.28
CA ALA A 122 7.85 2.28 -47.95
C ALA A 122 7.57 3.58 -47.16
N TYR A 123 7.29 4.70 -47.87
CA TYR A 123 7.09 6.00 -47.22
C TYR A 123 5.67 6.18 -46.68
N VAL A 124 4.65 5.67 -47.40
CA VAL A 124 3.24 5.72 -46.99
C VAL A 124 2.99 4.85 -45.75
N SER A 125 3.63 3.68 -45.68
CA SER A 125 3.53 2.77 -44.53
C SER A 125 4.23 3.29 -43.26
N ALA A 126 5.12 4.27 -43.37
CA ALA A 126 5.79 4.90 -42.22
C ALA A 126 4.95 5.99 -41.54
N GLY A 127 3.91 6.52 -42.21
CA GLY A 127 3.04 7.59 -41.67
C GLY A 127 2.39 7.24 -40.33
N PRO A 128 1.69 6.08 -40.21
CA PRO A 128 1.08 5.65 -38.95
C PRO A 128 2.10 5.45 -37.81
N ALA A 129 3.27 4.90 -38.10
CA ALA A 129 4.33 4.72 -37.10
C ALA A 129 4.90 6.06 -36.61
N ARG A 130 5.04 7.05 -37.51
CA ARG A 130 5.46 8.41 -37.14
C ARG A 130 4.42 9.11 -36.27
N ALA A 131 3.13 9.01 -36.62
CA ALA A 131 2.04 9.55 -35.81
C ALA A 131 2.04 8.93 -34.40
N LEU A 132 2.23 7.60 -34.30
CA LEU A 132 2.28 6.90 -33.03
C LEU A 132 3.48 7.33 -32.16
N ALA A 133 4.65 7.56 -32.76
CA ALA A 133 5.81 8.07 -32.05
C ALA A 133 5.58 9.49 -31.50
N VAL A 134 4.90 10.35 -32.27
CA VAL A 134 4.51 11.70 -31.81
C VAL A 134 3.52 11.60 -30.64
N VAL A 135 2.49 10.76 -30.76
CA VAL A 135 1.52 10.53 -29.67
C VAL A 135 2.21 10.02 -28.42
N ALA A 136 3.11 9.04 -28.53
CA ALA A 136 3.88 8.51 -27.41
C ALA A 136 4.73 9.58 -26.72
N LEU A 137 5.38 10.45 -27.51
CA LEU A 137 6.15 11.58 -26.99
C LEU A 137 5.25 12.59 -26.27
N VAL A 138 4.09 12.90 -26.84
CA VAL A 138 3.10 13.81 -26.22
C VAL A 138 2.56 13.23 -24.90
N LEU A 139 2.29 11.92 -24.84
CA LEU A 139 1.89 11.25 -23.60
C LEU A 139 2.98 11.31 -22.53
N LEU A 140 4.26 11.25 -22.91
CA LEU A 140 5.38 11.47 -21.99
C LEU A 140 5.47 12.91 -21.47
N VAL A 141 5.04 13.90 -22.25
CA VAL A 141 5.09 15.32 -21.88
C VAL A 141 3.90 15.71 -20.99
N ILE A 142 2.69 15.26 -21.31
CA ILE A 142 1.43 15.76 -20.71
C ILE A 142 1.02 15.00 -19.45
N ASN A 143 1.45 13.75 -19.25
CA ASN A 143 1.08 12.98 -18.07
C ASN A 143 1.70 13.62 -16.79
N PRO A 144 1.01 13.86 -15.68
CA PRO A 144 1.65 14.22 -14.41
C PRO A 144 2.18 12.94 -13.74
N GLY A 145 3.49 12.83 -13.54
CA GLY A 145 4.09 11.63 -12.93
C GLY A 145 3.59 11.47 -11.50
N THR A 146 3.11 10.27 -11.14
CA THR A 146 2.84 9.92 -9.75
C THR A 146 4.16 9.93 -8.97
N LYS A 147 4.17 10.59 -7.80
CA LYS A 147 5.36 10.69 -6.93
C LYS A 147 5.96 9.28 -6.69
N PRO A 148 7.29 9.11 -6.74
CA PRO A 148 7.90 7.81 -6.49
C PRO A 148 7.64 7.37 -5.05
N ALA A 149 7.10 6.17 -4.88
CA ALA A 149 7.02 5.52 -3.58
C ALA A 149 8.44 5.18 -3.13
N VAL A 150 8.84 5.70 -1.97
CA VAL A 150 10.14 5.40 -1.35
C VAL A 150 10.10 3.98 -0.81
N ALA A 151 10.87 3.06 -1.40
CA ALA A 151 11.08 1.70 -0.88
C ALA A 151 12.35 1.64 -0.01
N PRO A 152 12.34 0.92 1.14
CA PRO A 152 13.53 0.66 1.96
C PRO A 152 14.46 -0.39 1.31
N PRO A 153 15.73 -0.50 1.76
CA PRO A 153 16.78 -1.19 1.01
C PRO A 153 16.62 -2.71 1.03
N ALA A 154 16.94 -3.33 -0.11
CA ALA A 154 16.86 -4.77 -0.35
C ALA A 154 18.00 -5.52 0.36
N ALA A 155 17.65 -6.50 1.19
CA ALA A 155 18.58 -7.52 1.65
C ALA A 155 18.69 -8.63 0.59
N THR A 156 19.88 -8.84 0.08
CA THR A 156 20.25 -9.91 -0.85
C THR A 156 20.16 -11.28 -0.16
N VAL A 157 19.41 -12.23 -0.73
CA VAL A 157 19.61 -13.66 -0.45
C VAL A 157 19.54 -14.44 -1.75
N ALA A 158 20.62 -15.18 -2.02
CA ALA A 158 20.81 -16.03 -3.17
C ALA A 158 19.82 -17.20 -3.20
N MET A 159 19.41 -17.58 -4.40
CA MET A 159 18.68 -18.82 -4.68
C MET A 159 19.60 -20.03 -4.54
N ALA A 160 19.14 -21.05 -3.83
CA ALA A 160 19.56 -22.42 -4.05
C ALA A 160 18.37 -23.21 -4.57
N ALA A 161 18.46 -23.62 -5.83
CA ALA A 161 17.59 -24.61 -6.44
C ALA A 161 18.09 -26.02 -6.05
N GLY A 162 17.14 -26.91 -5.76
CA GLY A 162 17.37 -28.36 -5.69
C GLY A 162 17.21 -28.94 -4.29
N ALA A 163 16.06 -29.56 -4.04
CA ALA A 163 15.93 -30.83 -3.31
C ALA A 163 14.46 -31.25 -3.30
N GLU A 164 14.13 -32.34 -4.00
CA GLU A 164 13.07 -33.23 -3.54
C GLU A 164 13.45 -33.72 -2.14
N SER A 165 12.59 -33.48 -1.16
CA SER A 165 12.73 -34.03 0.20
C SER A 165 11.36 -34.21 0.84
N GLN A 166 10.91 -35.46 0.78
CA GLN A 166 10.06 -36.20 1.71
C GLN A 166 9.06 -35.37 2.56
N SER A 167 7.83 -35.30 2.05
CA SER A 167 6.66 -34.75 2.72
C SER A 167 6.19 -35.63 3.89
N GLY A 168 6.43 -35.17 5.12
CA GLY A 168 5.59 -35.51 6.26
C GLY A 168 4.31 -34.67 6.25
N GLY A 169 3.15 -35.30 6.09
CA GLY A 169 1.92 -34.96 6.81
C GLY A 169 1.06 -33.72 6.44
N PHE A 170 1.29 -33.02 5.33
CA PHE A 170 0.41 -31.87 4.98
C PHE A 170 -0.71 -32.25 4.00
N VAL A 171 -1.93 -31.76 4.26
CA VAL A 171 -3.11 -32.04 3.42
C VAL A 171 -2.99 -31.36 2.06
N THR A 172 -3.06 -32.18 1.01
CA THR A 172 -3.12 -31.76 -0.40
C THR A 172 -4.55 -31.38 -0.78
N GLY A 173 -4.92 -30.12 -0.54
CA GLY A 173 -6.12 -29.51 -1.11
C GLY A 173 -6.96 -28.70 -0.12
N GLY A 174 -7.59 -27.65 -0.64
CA GLY A 174 -8.63 -26.87 0.02
C GLY A 174 -9.94 -27.67 0.20
N PRO A 175 -11.12 -27.02 0.29
CA PRO A 175 -12.37 -27.66 0.67
C PRO A 175 -12.70 -28.81 -0.30
N LYS A 176 -12.44 -30.05 0.13
CA LYS A 176 -12.96 -31.23 -0.55
C LYS A 176 -14.39 -31.40 -0.06
N ALA A 177 -15.34 -31.39 -0.98
CA ALA A 177 -16.69 -31.84 -0.70
C ALA A 177 -16.63 -33.27 -0.19
N ILE A 178 -16.97 -33.48 1.08
CA ILE A 178 -17.20 -34.80 1.65
C ILE A 178 -18.65 -35.13 1.31
N ASP A 179 -18.91 -36.22 0.57
CA ASP A 179 -20.23 -36.87 0.47
C ASP A 179 -21.46 -35.94 0.34
N GLY A 180 -21.47 -35.00 -0.61
CA GLY A 180 -22.65 -34.16 -0.85
C GLY A 180 -23.03 -33.22 0.29
N LYS A 181 -22.15 -32.96 1.26
CA LYS A 181 -22.23 -31.92 2.30
C LYS A 181 -20.82 -31.43 2.68
N ALA A 182 -20.36 -30.19 2.49
CA ALA A 182 -20.88 -28.96 1.93
C ALA A 182 -19.68 -28.00 1.76
N HIS A 183 -19.74 -27.10 0.79
CA HIS A 183 -18.63 -26.24 0.34
C HIS A 183 -18.06 -25.25 1.40
N TYR A 184 -18.53 -25.28 2.65
CA TYR A 184 -18.14 -24.37 3.72
C TYR A 184 -17.07 -24.91 4.69
N GLN A 185 -16.73 -26.20 4.66
CA GLN A 185 -15.68 -26.76 5.54
C GLN A 185 -14.32 -26.81 4.84
N LEU A 186 -13.29 -26.26 5.48
CA LEU A 186 -11.90 -26.34 5.03
C LEU A 186 -11.16 -27.42 5.81
N ARG A 187 -10.66 -28.44 5.12
CA ARG A 187 -9.75 -29.43 5.71
C ARG A 187 -8.36 -28.82 5.83
N VAL A 188 -7.77 -28.85 7.02
CA VAL A 188 -6.46 -28.28 7.32
C VAL A 188 -5.68 -29.16 8.28
N SER A 189 -4.38 -28.91 8.45
CA SER A 189 -3.53 -29.51 9.48
C SER A 189 -3.18 -28.49 10.56
N THR A 190 -3.02 -28.93 11.80
CA THR A 190 -2.34 -28.16 12.85
C THR A 190 -0.82 -28.21 12.65
N PRO A 191 -0.02 -27.34 13.31
CA PRO A 191 1.44 -27.44 13.28
C PRO A 191 1.98 -28.80 13.75
N GLY A 192 1.23 -29.56 14.55
CA GLY A 192 1.60 -30.92 14.95
C GLY A 192 1.24 -32.00 13.92
N GLY A 193 0.79 -31.63 12.72
CA GLY A 193 0.37 -32.56 11.67
C GLY A 193 -1.02 -33.18 11.86
N ALA A 194 -1.72 -32.90 12.96
CA ALA A 194 -3.07 -33.41 13.19
C ALA A 194 -4.08 -32.72 12.26
N GLU A 195 -4.88 -33.51 11.54
CA GLU A 195 -5.93 -33.00 10.66
C GLU A 195 -7.14 -32.47 11.44
N THR A 196 -7.75 -31.41 10.92
CA THR A 196 -8.98 -30.81 11.47
C THR A 196 -9.76 -30.08 10.37
N TYR A 197 -10.94 -29.57 10.71
CA TYR A 197 -11.83 -28.84 9.81
C TYR A 197 -12.16 -27.47 10.37
N LEU A 198 -12.10 -26.44 9.52
CA LEU A 198 -12.55 -25.08 9.82
C LEU A 198 -13.91 -24.84 9.17
N ASP A 199 -14.86 -24.25 9.90
CA ASP A 199 -16.19 -23.94 9.39
C ASP A 199 -16.26 -22.46 8.97
N LEU A 200 -16.34 -22.21 7.65
CA LEU A 200 -16.39 -20.86 7.09
C LEU A 200 -17.70 -20.11 7.42
N ARG A 201 -18.70 -20.78 8.00
CA ARG A 201 -19.92 -20.15 8.52
C ARG A 201 -19.70 -19.52 9.88
N GLU A 202 -18.73 -20.00 10.64
CA GLU A 202 -18.38 -19.43 11.95
C GLU A 202 -17.57 -18.15 11.77
N LYS A 203 -16.51 -18.22 10.96
CA LYS A 203 -15.68 -17.06 10.62
C LYS A 203 -14.86 -17.28 9.34
N PRO A 204 -14.46 -16.19 8.67
CA PRO A 204 -13.59 -16.26 7.49
C PRO A 204 -12.23 -16.92 7.77
N ALA A 205 -11.55 -17.36 6.71
CA ALA A 205 -10.18 -17.85 6.73
C ALA A 205 -9.24 -16.94 5.92
N LEU A 206 -8.16 -16.48 6.53
CA LEU A 206 -7.09 -15.71 5.91
C LEU A 206 -5.95 -16.65 5.53
N PHE A 207 -5.71 -16.80 4.24
CA PHE A 207 -4.60 -17.56 3.69
C PHE A 207 -3.39 -16.65 3.50
N PHE A 208 -2.23 -17.09 3.96
CA PHE A 208 -0.96 -16.40 3.78
C PHE A 208 0.19 -17.39 3.63
N ALA A 209 1.29 -16.96 3.02
CA ALA A 209 2.50 -17.78 2.93
C ALA A 209 3.65 -17.15 3.74
N VAL A 210 4.58 -17.96 4.24
CA VAL A 210 5.73 -17.47 5.01
C VAL A 210 6.63 -16.55 4.19
N TRP A 211 6.82 -16.86 2.90
CA TRP A 211 7.62 -16.08 1.95
C TRP A 211 6.91 -14.87 1.33
N CYS A 212 5.59 -14.73 1.55
CA CYS A 212 4.79 -13.65 0.95
C CYS A 212 5.11 -12.27 1.57
N LEU A 213 5.62 -11.34 0.78
CA LEU A 213 6.02 -9.99 1.22
C LEU A 213 4.84 -9.06 1.55
N HIS A 214 3.65 -9.31 0.99
CA HIS A 214 2.44 -8.50 1.21
C HIS A 214 1.57 -9.01 2.37
N CYS A 215 1.83 -10.22 2.85
CA CYS A 215 1.08 -10.83 3.94
C CYS A 215 1.27 -10.15 5.32
N PRO A 216 2.44 -9.56 5.66
CA PRO A 216 2.59 -8.78 6.90
C PRO A 216 1.57 -7.66 7.08
N GLU A 217 1.15 -6.99 6.00
CA GLU A 217 0.14 -5.93 6.05
C GLU A 217 -1.21 -6.49 6.52
N ALA A 218 -1.73 -7.52 5.83
CA ALA A 218 -2.97 -8.19 6.21
C ALA A 218 -2.92 -8.79 7.63
N LEU A 219 -1.77 -9.32 8.05
CA LEU A 219 -1.60 -9.87 9.41
C LEU A 219 -1.64 -8.76 10.47
N LYS A 220 -1.02 -7.61 10.22
CA LYS A 220 -1.09 -6.44 11.12
C LYS A 220 -2.52 -5.91 11.23
N ASP A 221 -3.24 -5.85 10.11
CA ASP A 221 -4.64 -5.45 10.06
C ASP A 221 -5.52 -6.39 10.90
N VAL A 222 -5.32 -7.71 10.75
CA VAL A 222 -5.99 -8.71 11.59
C VAL A 222 -5.61 -8.56 13.07
N ALA A 223 -4.36 -8.23 13.40
CA ALA A 223 -3.93 -8.00 14.78
C ALA A 223 -4.62 -6.80 15.43
N MET A 224 -5.11 -5.83 14.65
CA MET A 224 -5.89 -4.70 15.18
C MET A 224 -7.31 -5.10 15.61
N LEU A 225 -7.83 -6.22 15.09
CA LEU A 225 -9.15 -6.72 15.45
C LEU A 225 -9.14 -7.36 16.85
N SER A 226 -10.28 -7.32 17.52
CA SER A 226 -10.48 -8.10 18.74
C SER A 226 -10.40 -9.60 18.42
N PRO A 227 -9.93 -10.45 19.35
CA PRO A 227 -9.73 -11.88 19.08
C PRO A 227 -10.93 -12.59 18.46
N GLU A 228 -12.15 -12.20 18.84
CA GLU A 228 -13.41 -12.78 18.37
C GLU A 228 -13.72 -12.43 16.90
N LYS A 229 -13.18 -11.32 16.40
CA LYS A 229 -13.36 -10.87 15.02
C LYS A 229 -12.25 -11.36 14.07
N ARG A 230 -11.20 -12.00 14.59
CA ARG A 230 -10.07 -12.46 13.77
C ARG A 230 -10.45 -13.70 12.94
N PRO A 231 -10.15 -13.72 11.63
CA PRO A 231 -10.33 -14.91 10.80
C PRO A 231 -9.49 -16.08 11.32
N TYR A 232 -9.77 -17.30 10.84
CA TYR A 232 -8.78 -18.37 10.94
C TYR A 232 -7.52 -17.98 10.18
N LEU A 233 -6.34 -18.21 10.76
CA LEU A 233 -5.06 -17.95 10.12
C LEU A 233 -4.56 -19.24 9.46
N VAL A 234 -4.40 -19.26 8.15
CA VAL A 234 -4.05 -20.46 7.39
C VAL A 234 -2.78 -20.21 6.59
N VAL A 235 -1.72 -20.94 6.93
CA VAL A 235 -0.47 -20.97 6.18
C VAL A 235 -0.65 -21.88 4.97
N THR A 236 -0.41 -21.33 3.78
CA THR A 236 -0.45 -22.08 2.52
C THR A 236 0.94 -22.20 1.90
N TYR A 237 1.08 -23.20 1.02
CA TYR A 237 2.35 -23.59 0.39
C TYR A 237 3.48 -23.90 1.40
N PRO A 238 3.19 -24.59 2.53
CA PRO A 238 4.20 -24.88 3.54
C PRO A 238 5.25 -25.85 2.98
N ARG A 239 6.51 -25.52 3.24
CA ARG A 239 7.69 -26.36 3.01
C ARG A 239 8.22 -26.87 4.35
N GLY A 240 9.10 -27.87 4.31
CA GLY A 240 9.76 -28.37 5.52
C GLY A 240 10.48 -27.23 6.27
N GLY A 241 10.14 -27.05 7.56
CA GLY A 241 10.68 -25.96 8.39
C GLY A 241 9.86 -24.66 8.39
N ASP A 242 8.80 -24.56 7.59
CA ASP A 242 7.97 -23.34 7.52
C ASP A 242 7.15 -23.07 8.78
N GLU A 243 6.97 -24.04 9.67
CA GLU A 243 6.21 -23.87 10.92
C GLU A 243 6.83 -22.82 11.85
N GLU A 244 8.15 -22.89 12.07
CA GLU A 244 8.86 -21.89 12.89
C GLU A 244 8.88 -20.53 12.20
N MET A 245 8.98 -20.48 10.87
CA MET A 245 8.92 -19.24 10.11
C MET A 245 7.52 -18.61 10.16
N ALA A 246 6.45 -19.42 10.11
CA ALA A 246 5.09 -18.96 10.26
C ALA A 246 4.85 -18.38 11.66
N LYS A 247 5.29 -19.09 12.70
CA LYS A 247 5.21 -18.62 14.10
C LYS A 247 5.96 -17.31 14.29
N LYS A 248 7.19 -17.20 13.75
CA LYS A 248 7.97 -15.95 13.78
C LYS A 248 7.23 -14.83 13.07
N LYS A 249 6.75 -15.06 11.84
CA LYS A 249 6.02 -14.07 11.05
C LYS A 249 4.75 -13.60 11.77
N MET A 250 3.99 -14.49 12.38
CA MET A 250 2.83 -14.12 13.18
C MET A 250 3.20 -13.25 14.37
N THR A 251 4.24 -13.64 15.11
CA THR A 251 4.73 -12.89 16.28
C THR A 251 5.17 -11.47 15.90
N GLU A 252 5.95 -11.33 14.82
CA GLU A 252 6.42 -10.04 14.30
C GLU A 252 5.29 -9.11 13.83
N ASN A 253 4.12 -9.67 13.52
CA ASN A 253 2.95 -8.94 13.06
C ASN A 253 1.83 -8.83 14.13
N GLY A 254 2.15 -9.07 15.41
CA GLY A 254 1.24 -8.83 16.53
C GLY A 254 0.23 -9.95 16.81
N LEU A 255 0.45 -11.14 16.24
CA LEU A 255 -0.39 -12.33 16.41
C LEU A 255 0.34 -13.42 17.20
N ALA A 256 1.17 -13.00 18.17
CA ALA A 256 1.92 -13.92 19.02
C ALA A 256 0.97 -14.81 19.83
N GLY A 257 1.14 -16.12 19.72
CA GLY A 257 0.32 -17.11 20.43
C GLY A 257 -1.03 -17.41 19.79
N GLU A 258 -1.38 -16.79 18.67
CA GLU A 258 -2.63 -17.12 17.98
C GLU A 258 -2.56 -18.49 17.30
N PRO A 259 -3.69 -19.24 17.25
CA PRO A 259 -3.74 -20.49 16.54
C PRO A 259 -3.69 -20.25 15.03
N TYR A 260 -2.93 -21.08 14.35
CA TYR A 260 -2.87 -21.12 12.90
C TYR A 260 -2.90 -22.57 12.40
N TYR A 261 -3.26 -22.70 11.14
CA TYR A 261 -3.44 -23.97 10.45
C TYR A 261 -2.61 -24.00 9.18
N LEU A 262 -2.42 -25.18 8.61
CA LEU A 262 -1.61 -25.38 7.41
C LEU A 262 -2.42 -26.13 6.35
N VAL A 263 -2.23 -25.73 5.10
CA VAL A 263 -2.77 -26.41 3.92
C VAL A 263 -1.76 -26.34 2.79
N GLN A 264 -1.68 -27.34 1.91
CA GLN A 264 -0.74 -27.28 0.78
C GLN A 264 -1.05 -26.15 -0.20
N SER A 265 -2.33 -25.88 -0.44
CA SER A 265 -2.79 -24.86 -1.38
C SER A 265 -4.12 -24.26 -0.91
N PRO A 266 -4.45 -23.01 -1.27
CA PRO A 266 -5.78 -22.46 -1.02
C PRO A 266 -6.88 -23.23 -1.80
N PRO A 267 -8.17 -22.99 -1.50
CA PRO A 267 -9.28 -23.41 -2.33
C PRO A 267 -9.11 -23.10 -3.83
N GLU A 268 -9.74 -23.91 -4.69
CA GLU A 268 -9.79 -23.65 -6.13
C GLU A 268 -10.39 -22.26 -6.43
N GLY A 269 -9.81 -21.56 -7.42
CA GLY A 269 -10.23 -20.22 -7.81
C GLY A 269 -9.46 -19.08 -7.14
N ILE A 270 -8.67 -19.36 -6.10
CA ILE A 270 -7.78 -18.38 -5.45
C ILE A 270 -6.42 -18.41 -6.14
N GLN A 271 -5.99 -17.25 -6.63
CA GLN A 271 -4.78 -17.08 -7.44
C GLN A 271 -3.59 -16.59 -6.61
N GLY A 272 -3.85 -15.90 -5.49
CA GLY A 272 -2.82 -15.22 -4.70
C GLY A 272 -2.97 -15.31 -3.18
N VAL A 273 -1.93 -14.82 -2.50
CA VAL A 273 -1.92 -14.54 -1.06
C VAL A 273 -1.34 -13.15 -0.79
N PRO A 274 -1.84 -12.41 0.22
CA PRO A 274 -2.87 -12.83 1.17
C PRO A 274 -4.26 -12.87 0.51
N SER A 275 -5.08 -13.83 0.92
CA SER A 275 -6.46 -13.98 0.45
C SER A 275 -7.39 -14.34 1.60
N LEU A 276 -8.57 -13.74 1.63
CA LEU A 276 -9.59 -14.00 2.65
C LEU A 276 -10.77 -14.71 2.02
N VAL A 277 -11.19 -15.81 2.63
CA VAL A 277 -12.27 -16.68 2.14
C VAL A 277 -13.36 -16.77 3.19
N TRP A 278 -14.63 -16.71 2.78
CA TRP A 278 -15.76 -16.83 3.69
C TRP A 278 -16.97 -17.49 3.03
N TRP A 279 -17.89 -17.97 3.84
CA TRP A 279 -19.19 -18.47 3.38
C TRP A 279 -20.22 -17.35 3.34
N ASP A 280 -20.94 -17.22 2.23
CA ASP A 280 -22.06 -16.29 2.09
C ASP A 280 -23.19 -16.95 1.29
N LYS A 281 -24.37 -17.10 1.91
CA LYS A 281 -25.62 -17.54 1.26
C LYS A 281 -25.44 -18.68 0.23
N ASP A 282 -24.77 -19.73 0.65
CA ASP A 282 -24.56 -20.98 -0.11
C ASP A 282 -23.39 -21.00 -1.11
N GLU A 283 -22.58 -19.94 -1.16
CA GLU A 283 -21.36 -19.90 -1.94
C GLU A 283 -20.12 -19.50 -1.12
N VAL A 284 -18.96 -20.00 -1.56
CA VAL A 284 -17.66 -19.55 -1.06
C VAL A 284 -17.27 -18.29 -1.80
N LYS A 285 -17.05 -17.20 -1.06
CA LYS A 285 -16.53 -15.95 -1.59
C LYS A 285 -15.10 -15.72 -1.16
N HIS A 286 -14.38 -14.93 -1.93
CA HIS A 286 -13.02 -14.54 -1.59
C HIS A 286 -12.69 -13.12 -2.04
N VAL A 287 -11.65 -12.54 -1.42
CA VAL A 287 -10.94 -11.35 -1.88
C VAL A 287 -9.44 -11.56 -1.72
N GLU A 288 -8.66 -10.91 -2.57
CA GLU A 288 -7.19 -10.97 -2.52
C GLU A 288 -6.59 -9.59 -2.28
N GLY A 289 -5.45 -9.56 -1.59
CA GLY A 289 -4.73 -8.32 -1.28
C GLY A 289 -5.14 -7.69 0.05
N ALA A 290 -4.16 -7.12 0.77
CA ALA A 290 -4.34 -6.63 2.14
C ALA A 290 -5.45 -5.57 2.26
N GLY A 291 -5.52 -4.61 1.34
CA GLY A 291 -6.55 -3.57 1.37
C GLY A 291 -7.99 -4.10 1.25
N ALA A 292 -8.24 -5.05 0.33
CA ALA A 292 -9.56 -5.65 0.17
C ALA A 292 -9.94 -6.52 1.39
N ILE A 293 -8.95 -7.18 1.99
CA ILE A 293 -9.12 -7.96 3.22
C ILE A 293 -9.47 -7.06 4.40
N ALA A 294 -8.72 -5.97 4.58
CA ALA A 294 -8.96 -4.97 5.62
C ALA A 294 -10.38 -4.38 5.51
N GLU A 295 -10.81 -4.06 4.29
CA GLU A 295 -12.17 -3.60 4.00
C GLU A 295 -13.22 -4.65 4.39
N LYS A 296 -13.04 -5.90 3.93
CA LYS A 296 -13.99 -6.99 4.22
C LYS A 296 -14.09 -7.31 5.71
N LEU A 297 -12.99 -7.19 6.45
CA LEU A 297 -12.94 -7.43 7.89
C LEU A 297 -13.36 -6.23 8.74
N GLY A 298 -13.63 -5.06 8.13
CA GLY A 298 -13.96 -3.84 8.86
C GLY A 298 -12.80 -3.34 9.73
N VAL A 299 -11.57 -3.52 9.25
CA VAL A 299 -10.37 -3.05 9.96
C VAL A 299 -10.38 -1.51 9.97
N PRO A 300 -10.15 -0.86 11.12
CA PRO A 300 -10.10 0.59 11.19
C PRO A 300 -8.94 1.15 10.36
N GLU A 301 -9.20 2.21 9.61
CA GLU A 301 -8.23 2.86 8.76
C GLU A 301 -7.70 4.12 9.43
N LEU A 302 -6.38 4.30 9.48
CA LEU A 302 -5.77 5.52 10.00
C LEU A 302 -5.93 6.65 8.97
N LEU A 303 -6.81 7.61 9.25
CA LEU A 303 -7.09 8.73 8.35
C LEU A 303 -6.03 9.83 8.46
N GLY A 304 -5.50 10.07 9.66
CA GLY A 304 -4.43 11.03 9.88
C GLY A 304 -3.90 10.99 11.30
N TYR A 305 -2.66 11.45 11.48
CA TYR A 305 -2.05 11.56 12.79
C TYR A 305 -1.11 12.76 12.86
N ALA A 306 -0.78 13.18 14.08
CA ALA A 306 0.32 14.08 14.35
C ALA A 306 1.02 13.73 15.66
N GLU A 307 2.30 14.04 15.74
CA GLU A 307 3.13 13.88 16.92
C GLU A 307 3.89 15.18 17.17
N ILE A 308 3.82 15.69 18.40
CA ILE A 308 4.48 16.93 18.80
C ILE A 308 5.33 16.71 20.06
N PRO A 309 6.34 17.56 20.31
CA PRO A 309 7.07 17.56 21.58
C PRO A 309 6.13 17.81 22.77
N ASN A 310 6.28 17.03 23.82
CA ASN A 310 5.59 17.20 25.10
C ASN A 310 6.55 16.96 26.28
N PRO A 311 7.40 17.95 26.63
CA PRO A 311 8.32 17.84 27.75
C PRO A 311 7.62 17.48 29.07
N PRO A 312 8.29 16.75 29.99
CA PRO A 312 7.72 16.31 31.26
C PRO A 312 7.65 17.45 32.30
N ASP A 313 7.02 18.57 31.93
CA ASP A 313 6.74 19.74 32.77
C ASP A 313 5.25 19.79 33.19
N GLY A 314 4.86 20.80 33.96
CA GLY A 314 3.45 21.00 34.35
C GLY A 314 2.51 21.10 33.15
N GLY A 315 2.97 21.74 32.06
CA GLY A 315 2.24 21.80 30.80
C GLY A 315 2.09 20.43 30.13
N GLY A 316 3.08 19.56 30.26
CA GLY A 316 3.06 18.21 29.73
C GLY A 316 2.08 17.32 30.46
N LYS A 317 2.05 17.41 31.80
CA LYS A 317 1.03 16.73 32.62
C LYS A 317 -0.39 17.17 32.26
N ASN A 318 -0.59 18.47 32.05
CA ASN A 318 -1.89 19.02 31.64
C ASN A 318 -2.29 18.55 30.22
N ALA A 319 -1.34 18.52 29.29
CA ALA A 319 -1.56 18.01 27.93
C ALA A 319 -1.92 16.51 27.95
N GLU A 320 -1.22 15.71 28.76
CA GLU A 320 -1.50 14.29 28.95
C GLU A 320 -2.90 14.03 29.50
N LEU A 321 -3.31 14.80 30.51
CA LEU A 321 -4.66 14.73 31.06
C LEU A 321 -5.71 15.15 30.01
N ALA A 322 -5.47 16.22 29.26
CA ALA A 322 -6.39 16.60 28.19
C ALA A 322 -6.47 15.54 27.08
N ALA A 323 -5.35 14.90 26.76
CA ALA A 323 -5.28 13.82 25.77
C ALA A 323 -6.09 12.60 26.22
N SER A 324 -5.96 12.20 27.49
CA SER A 324 -6.72 11.07 28.03
C SER A 324 -8.24 11.32 28.04
N LEU A 325 -8.67 12.57 28.21
CA LEU A 325 -10.09 12.97 28.19
C LEU A 325 -10.72 12.93 26.78
N ILE A 326 -9.92 13.11 25.73
CA ILE A 326 -10.39 12.99 24.33
C ILE A 326 -10.12 11.60 23.73
N ASN A 327 -9.32 10.76 24.39
CA ASN A 327 -9.01 9.41 23.93
C ASN A 327 -10.27 8.54 23.89
N GLY A 328 -10.47 7.83 22.78
CA GLY A 328 -11.64 6.97 22.56
C GLY A 328 -12.93 7.71 22.21
N LYS A 329 -12.90 9.04 22.03
CA LYS A 329 -14.08 9.79 21.56
C LYS A 329 -14.43 9.36 20.14
N VAL A 330 -15.69 9.04 19.92
CA VAL A 330 -16.28 8.68 18.63
C VAL A 330 -17.07 9.86 18.10
N ILE A 331 -16.92 10.16 16.81
CA ILE A 331 -17.53 11.27 16.11
C ILE A 331 -18.22 10.72 14.86
N GLN A 332 -19.53 10.86 14.80
CA GLN A 332 -20.33 10.37 13.68
C GLN A 332 -20.05 11.18 12.40
N SER A 333 -20.40 10.63 11.24
CA SER A 333 -20.27 11.36 9.98
C SER A 333 -21.08 12.67 10.03
N GLY A 334 -20.46 13.78 9.64
CA GLY A 334 -21.06 15.12 9.67
C GLY A 334 -21.07 15.81 11.05
N GLU A 335 -20.79 15.10 12.13
CA GLU A 335 -20.77 15.63 13.50
C GLU A 335 -19.59 16.59 13.72
N VAL A 336 -19.80 17.62 14.56
CA VAL A 336 -18.77 18.58 14.96
C VAL A 336 -18.24 18.26 16.35
N PHE A 337 -16.97 17.86 16.43
CA PHE A 337 -16.25 17.73 17.68
C PHE A 337 -15.93 19.11 18.28
N SER A 338 -15.85 19.18 19.62
CA SER A 338 -15.40 20.35 20.37
C SER A 338 -14.42 19.91 21.45
N PHE A 339 -13.22 20.46 21.40
CA PHE A 339 -12.17 20.16 22.36
C PHE A 339 -12.58 20.59 23.77
N ASN A 340 -13.15 21.79 23.90
CA ASN A 340 -13.59 22.31 25.19
C ASN A 340 -14.74 21.47 25.78
N ARG A 341 -15.74 21.07 24.98
CA ARG A 341 -16.80 20.17 25.48
C ARG A 341 -16.24 18.84 25.95
N ALA A 342 -15.23 18.29 25.26
CA ALA A 342 -14.63 17.02 25.62
C ALA A 342 -13.73 17.10 26.87
N VAL A 343 -12.95 18.17 27.02
CA VAL A 343 -11.97 18.32 28.12
C VAL A 343 -12.58 18.97 29.38
N GLY A 344 -13.50 19.93 29.22
CA GLY A 344 -14.15 20.65 30.31
C GLY A 344 -13.25 21.66 31.05
N PRO A 345 -13.68 22.20 32.21
CA PRO A 345 -12.90 23.16 32.98
C PRO A 345 -11.52 22.65 33.42
N ARG A 346 -10.51 23.53 33.39
CA ARG A 346 -9.13 23.21 33.77
C ARG A 346 -8.88 23.59 35.23
N THR A 347 -9.33 22.74 36.16
CA THR A 347 -9.26 23.01 37.61
C THR A 347 -8.35 22.03 38.34
N VAL A 348 -7.78 22.46 39.47
CA VAL A 348 -6.97 21.59 40.35
C VAL A 348 -7.75 20.37 40.81
N SER A 349 -9.03 20.53 41.15
CA SER A 349 -9.93 19.43 41.54
C SER A 349 -10.14 18.37 40.46
N ARG A 350 -9.91 18.71 39.18
CA ARG A 350 -9.98 17.79 38.04
C ARG A 350 -8.61 17.22 37.67
N GLY A 351 -7.58 17.49 38.46
CA GLY A 351 -6.22 16.98 38.27
C GLY A 351 -5.31 17.87 37.40
N PHE A 352 -5.77 19.04 36.97
CA PHE A 352 -4.90 19.99 36.28
C PHE A 352 -3.93 20.65 37.27
N VAL A 353 -2.71 20.87 36.83
CA VAL A 353 -1.64 21.50 37.61
C VAL A 353 -1.28 22.86 37.04
N GLU A 354 -0.46 23.62 37.78
CA GLU A 354 0.12 24.84 37.25
C GLU A 354 1.05 24.55 36.07
N GLY A 355 0.81 25.22 34.96
CA GLY A 355 1.67 25.25 33.77
C GLY A 355 1.81 26.68 33.28
N ARG A 356 2.18 26.87 32.00
CA ARG A 356 2.25 28.21 31.39
C ARG A 356 1.13 28.41 30.38
N SER A 357 0.37 29.48 30.54
CA SER A 357 -0.61 29.99 29.57
C SER A 357 -0.10 31.29 28.97
N ILE A 358 -0.43 31.56 27.71
CA ILE A 358 -0.15 32.85 27.08
C ILE A 358 -1.31 33.79 27.39
N VAL A 359 -1.01 34.92 28.03
CA VAL A 359 -1.99 35.93 28.44
C VAL A 359 -1.60 37.29 27.87
N GLU A 360 -2.59 38.08 27.48
CA GLU A 360 -2.38 39.46 27.05
C GLU A 360 -2.14 40.35 28.29
N THR A 361 -1.13 41.22 28.24
CA THR A 361 -0.82 42.16 29.33
C THR A 361 -0.67 43.57 28.78
N VAL A 362 -0.62 44.58 29.65
CA VAL A 362 -0.34 45.97 29.24
C VAL A 362 1.03 46.16 28.55
N TYR A 363 1.92 45.17 28.66
CA TYR A 363 3.23 45.13 28.01
C TYR A 363 3.28 44.12 26.85
N GLY A 364 2.14 43.69 26.34
CA GLY A 364 1.99 42.66 25.30
C GLY A 364 1.82 41.24 25.84
N PRO A 365 1.72 40.24 24.95
CA PRO A 365 1.47 38.85 25.32
C PRO A 365 2.66 38.22 26.04
N LYS A 366 2.39 37.53 27.15
CA LYS A 366 3.42 36.86 27.98
C LYS A 366 2.96 35.47 28.41
N ALA A 367 3.92 34.54 28.54
CA ALA A 367 3.67 33.25 29.15
C ALA A 367 3.68 33.40 30.68
N MET A 368 2.54 33.18 31.34
CA MET A 368 2.35 33.32 32.79
C MET A 368 1.90 31.99 33.42
N PRO A 369 2.20 31.75 34.71
CA PRO A 369 1.67 30.60 35.44
C PRO A 369 0.14 30.58 35.46
N ASP A 370 -0.46 29.43 35.15
CA ASP A 370 -1.91 29.24 35.12
C ASP A 370 -2.27 27.76 35.28
N VAL A 371 -3.40 27.48 35.93
CA VAL A 371 -3.89 26.10 36.12
C VAL A 371 -4.41 25.57 34.80
N GLY A 372 -3.85 24.44 34.34
CA GLY A 372 -4.14 23.90 33.01
C GLY A 372 -3.32 24.54 31.89
N GLY A 373 -2.40 25.46 32.19
CA GLY A 373 -1.45 25.96 31.19
C GLY A 373 -0.73 24.78 30.52
N GLY A 374 -0.63 24.79 29.18
CA GLY A 374 -0.06 23.70 28.38
C GLY A 374 -1.08 22.77 27.69
N VAL A 375 -2.38 22.82 28.03
CA VAL A 375 -3.42 22.02 27.32
C VAL A 375 -3.49 22.27 25.81
N CYS A 376 -3.03 23.44 25.35
CA CYS A 376 -2.96 23.79 23.93
C CYS A 376 -2.06 22.84 23.12
N ARG A 377 -1.11 22.13 23.75
CA ARG A 377 -0.32 21.09 23.08
C ARG A 377 -1.25 20.00 22.53
N THR A 378 -2.20 19.51 23.33
CA THR A 378 -3.17 18.50 22.89
C THR A 378 -4.09 19.02 21.80
N ALA A 379 -4.58 20.26 21.93
CA ALA A 379 -5.40 20.88 20.89
C ALA A 379 -4.62 21.03 19.58
N THR A 380 -3.35 21.41 19.65
CA THR A 380 -2.44 21.53 18.49
C THR A 380 -2.18 20.18 17.85
N ALA A 381 -1.87 19.13 18.63
CA ALA A 381 -1.68 17.78 18.10
C ALA A 381 -2.94 17.26 17.41
N LEU A 382 -4.11 17.48 18.01
CA LEU A 382 -5.39 17.12 17.40
C LEU A 382 -5.65 17.91 16.12
N HIS A 383 -5.41 19.23 16.11
CA HIS A 383 -5.54 20.06 14.91
C HIS A 383 -4.65 19.59 13.77
N LEU A 384 -3.37 19.29 14.04
CA LEU A 384 -2.45 18.78 13.03
C LEU A 384 -2.91 17.40 12.50
N ALA A 385 -3.44 16.53 13.36
CA ALA A 385 -4.00 15.26 12.94
C ALA A 385 -5.25 15.44 12.05
N VAL A 386 -6.13 16.40 12.38
CA VAL A 386 -7.30 16.79 11.58
C VAL A 386 -6.89 17.33 10.21
N LEU A 387 -5.87 18.19 10.16
CA LEU A 387 -5.32 18.70 8.89
C LEU A 387 -4.74 17.57 8.03
N ASN A 388 -3.94 16.68 8.63
CA ASN A 388 -3.35 15.54 7.92
C ASN A 388 -4.41 14.53 7.44
N ALA A 389 -5.57 14.49 8.12
CA ALA A 389 -6.73 13.69 7.74
C ALA A 389 -7.63 14.35 6.68
N GLY A 390 -7.36 15.60 6.28
CA GLY A 390 -8.18 16.34 5.32
C GLY A 390 -9.59 16.69 5.83
N LEU A 391 -9.79 16.75 7.15
CA LEU A 391 -11.08 17.07 7.76
C LEU A 391 -11.31 18.58 7.84
N GLU A 392 -12.59 18.99 7.86
CA GLU A 392 -12.97 20.41 7.95
C GLU A 392 -12.71 20.98 9.35
N VAL A 393 -11.92 22.06 9.43
CA VAL A 393 -11.75 22.86 10.65
C VAL A 393 -12.89 23.87 10.75
N VAL A 394 -13.68 23.81 11.82
CA VAL A 394 -14.84 24.67 12.07
C VAL A 394 -14.46 25.88 12.93
N GLU A 395 -13.58 25.68 13.91
CA GLU A 395 -13.09 26.74 14.78
C GLU A 395 -11.64 26.46 15.17
N ARG A 396 -10.80 27.49 15.08
CA ARG A 396 -9.40 27.46 15.47
C ARG A 396 -8.94 28.87 15.82
N HIS A 397 -8.13 28.98 16.88
CA HIS A 397 -7.44 30.20 17.27
C HIS A 397 -5.94 29.98 17.30
N ASN A 398 -5.16 31.01 16.99
CA ASN A 398 -3.70 30.99 17.10
C ASN A 398 -3.28 31.57 18.46
N HIS A 399 -2.11 31.17 18.94
CA HIS A 399 -1.47 31.91 20.03
C HIS A 399 -1.00 33.28 19.53
N SER A 400 -0.97 34.27 20.43
CA SER A 400 -0.49 35.63 20.13
C SER A 400 1.03 35.72 19.99
N ILE A 401 1.77 34.69 20.42
CA ILE A 401 3.22 34.54 20.24
C ILE A 401 3.57 33.12 19.77
N PRO A 402 4.71 32.92 19.08
CA PRO A 402 5.15 31.58 18.66
C PRO A 402 5.31 30.61 19.83
N VAL A 403 5.01 29.33 19.57
CA VAL A 403 5.14 28.23 20.53
C VAL A 403 6.22 27.24 20.08
N GLY A 404 6.95 26.65 21.03
CA GLY A 404 8.09 25.76 20.71
C GLY A 404 7.73 24.34 20.26
N TYR A 405 6.44 24.00 20.16
CA TYR A 405 5.95 22.64 19.87
C TYR A 405 5.18 22.53 18.55
N ALA A 406 5.10 23.61 17.76
CA ALA A 406 4.51 23.61 16.43
C ALA A 406 5.15 24.68 15.54
N GLU A 407 5.09 24.47 14.22
CA GLU A 407 5.52 25.48 13.26
C GLU A 407 4.63 26.73 13.33
N PRO A 408 5.18 27.92 13.03
CA PRO A 408 4.40 29.16 13.01
C PRO A 408 3.14 29.03 12.15
N GLY A 409 1.99 29.40 12.74
CA GLY A 409 0.71 29.38 12.05
C GLY A 409 0.05 28.00 11.93
N LYS A 410 0.60 26.95 12.57
CA LYS A 410 -0.03 25.62 12.69
C LYS A 410 -0.50 25.26 14.11
N ASP A 411 -0.17 26.08 15.09
CA ASP A 411 -0.56 25.90 16.49
C ASP A 411 -2.07 26.11 16.71
N THR A 412 -2.58 25.67 17.85
CA THR A 412 -3.98 25.89 18.21
C THR A 412 -4.09 26.28 19.67
N ALA A 413 -4.53 27.51 19.90
CA ALA A 413 -4.82 28.05 21.22
C ALA A 413 -6.26 27.67 21.64
N VAL A 414 -6.42 27.28 22.90
CA VAL A 414 -7.72 26.99 23.52
C VAL A 414 -7.75 27.61 24.91
N ALA A 415 -8.90 28.17 25.28
CA ALA A 415 -9.14 28.78 26.57
C ALA A 415 -10.57 28.44 26.99
N TRP A 416 -10.75 27.78 28.13
CA TRP A 416 -12.08 27.42 28.60
C TRP A 416 -12.81 28.64 29.18
N PRO A 417 -14.11 28.87 28.86
CA PRO A 417 -14.92 28.22 27.82
C PRO A 417 -14.90 28.94 26.45
N TYR A 418 -14.09 29.98 26.27
CA TYR A 418 -14.21 30.95 25.17
C TYR A 418 -13.54 30.57 23.84
N TRP A 419 -12.30 30.10 23.87
CA TRP A 419 -11.56 29.71 22.65
C TRP A 419 -11.54 28.20 22.54
N ASP A 420 -12.16 27.67 21.49
CA ASP A 420 -12.27 26.24 21.25
C ASP A 420 -11.50 25.81 20.00
N PHE A 421 -11.23 24.51 19.93
CA PHE A 421 -10.89 23.84 18.69
C PHE A 421 -12.03 22.92 18.29
N ARG A 422 -12.60 23.17 17.11
CA ARG A 422 -13.73 22.42 16.57
C ARG A 422 -13.42 21.97 15.17
N PHE A 423 -13.75 20.72 14.87
CA PHE A 423 -13.65 20.16 13.52
C PHE A 423 -14.89 19.33 13.22
N ARG A 424 -15.23 19.22 11.93
CA ARG A 424 -16.31 18.37 11.45
C ARG A 424 -15.73 17.08 10.89
N ASN A 425 -16.34 15.96 11.23
CA ASN A 425 -16.04 14.70 10.58
C ASN A 425 -16.65 14.66 9.16
N THR A 426 -15.88 15.10 8.17
CA THR A 426 -16.26 15.07 6.74
C THR A 426 -15.86 13.77 6.02
N SER A 427 -15.39 12.74 6.74
CA SER A 427 -14.88 11.50 6.15
C SER A 427 -15.93 10.58 5.55
N GLY A 428 -17.23 10.83 5.79
CA GLY A 428 -18.31 9.91 5.41
C GLY A 428 -18.42 8.67 6.32
N LYS A 429 -17.50 8.47 7.27
CA LYS A 429 -17.40 7.28 8.14
C LYS A 429 -17.47 7.65 9.61
N THR A 430 -17.63 6.66 10.49
CA THR A 430 -17.48 6.88 11.94
C THR A 430 -16.00 7.06 12.27
N LEU A 431 -15.66 8.13 12.99
CA LEU A 431 -14.28 8.50 13.34
C LEU A 431 -14.04 8.35 14.84
N ALA A 432 -12.88 7.82 15.24
CA ALA A 432 -12.45 7.81 16.63
C ALA A 432 -11.09 8.49 16.82
N ILE A 433 -10.95 9.16 17.96
CA ILE A 433 -9.70 9.79 18.39
C ILE A 433 -8.94 8.80 19.26
N LYS A 434 -7.66 8.56 18.94
CA LYS A 434 -6.75 7.79 19.78
C LYS A 434 -5.54 8.64 20.14
N THR A 435 -5.15 8.64 21.40
CA THR A 435 -4.01 9.44 21.88
C THR A 435 -2.98 8.55 22.54
N ARG A 436 -1.70 8.90 22.38
CA ARG A 436 -0.58 8.31 23.13
C ARG A 436 0.35 9.41 23.62
N SER A 437 0.77 9.33 24.88
CA SER A 437 1.84 10.16 25.43
C SER A 437 2.92 9.29 26.03
N GLY A 438 4.17 9.74 25.92
CA GLY A 438 5.32 9.06 26.48
C GLY A 438 6.61 9.57 25.86
N GLN A 439 7.75 9.37 26.54
CA GLN A 439 9.08 9.73 26.03
C GLN A 439 9.21 11.20 25.59
N GLY A 440 8.51 12.11 26.27
CA GLY A 440 8.54 13.53 25.95
C GLY A 440 7.80 13.91 24.67
N LYS A 441 6.84 13.09 24.22
CA LYS A 441 6.04 13.32 23.01
C LYS A 441 4.56 13.05 23.24
N LEU A 442 3.72 13.75 22.49
CA LEU A 442 2.27 13.55 22.44
C LEU A 442 1.85 13.27 21.00
N ARG A 443 1.16 12.15 20.80
CA ARG A 443 0.64 11.69 19.51
C ARG A 443 -0.88 11.60 19.55
N VAL A 444 -1.53 12.13 18.50
CA VAL A 444 -2.97 12.01 18.25
C VAL A 444 -3.17 11.35 16.90
N GLU A 445 -4.06 10.36 16.85
CA GLU A 445 -4.42 9.58 15.67
C GLU A 445 -5.93 9.63 15.48
N LEU A 446 -6.37 9.75 14.23
CA LEU A 446 -7.76 9.74 13.81
C LEU A 446 -8.01 8.48 12.98
N TRP A 447 -8.85 7.59 13.50
CA TRP A 447 -9.17 6.31 12.89
C TRP A 447 -10.61 6.32 12.38
N VAL A 448 -10.85 5.79 11.18
CA VAL A 448 -12.20 5.62 10.63
C VAL A 448 -12.59 4.15 10.59
N PHE A 449 -13.84 3.88 10.95
CA PHE A 449 -14.45 2.55 10.91
C PHE A 449 -15.36 2.48 9.70
N ARG A 450 -15.19 1.42 8.90
CA ARG A 450 -15.97 1.18 7.69
C ARG A 450 -17.26 0.44 8.00
#